data_AF-A0A3M1ZAE3-F1
#
_entry.id   AF-A0A3M1ZAE3-F1
#
_cell.length_a   1.000
_cell.length_b   1.000
_cell.length_c   1.000
_cell.angle_alpha   90.00
_cell.angle_beta   90.00
_cell.angle_gamma   90.00
#
_symmetry.space_group_name_H-M   'P 1'
#
loop_
_entity.id
_entity.type
_entity.pdbx_description
1 polymer ?
#
loop_
_entity_poly.entity_id
_entity_poly.type
_entity_poly.pdbx_seq_one_letter_code
_entity_poly.pdbx_strand_id
1 'polypeptide(L)' 'ALSQWLLEQGRQFCFLFTDLANPTSNHIYQEVGYEAVCDVDVYHFEDVK' A
#
# COMPACT_ATOMS: atom_id res chain seq x y z
N ALA A 1 15.31 -2.32 -2.75
CA ALA A 1 13.85 -2.20 -2.53
C ALA A 1 13.13 -3.31 -3.29
N LEU A 2 12.13 -3.97 -2.68
CA LEU A 2 11.38 -5.07 -3.32
C LEU A 2 10.56 -4.57 -4.53
N SER A 3 9.95 -3.39 -4.41
CA SER A 3 9.17 -2.75 -5.46
C SER A 3 9.99 -2.50 -6.73
N GLN A 4 11.21 -1.97 -6.57
CA GLN A 4 12.16 -1.77 -7.67
C GLN A 4 12.48 -3.08 -8.38
N TRP A 5 12.82 -4.13 -7.62
CA TRP A 5 13.08 -5.45 -8.19
C TRP A 5 11.87 -6.02 -8.94
N LEU A 6 10.66 -5.84 -8.42
CA LEU A 6 9.44 -6.28 -9.11
C LEU A 6 9.26 -5.54 -10.44
N LEU A 7 9.44 -4.22 -10.49
CA LEU A 7 9.34 -3.45 -11.73
C LEU A 7 10.39 -3.87 -12.76
N GLU A 8 11.64 -4.12 -12.34
CA GLU A 8 12.74 -4.60 -13.20
C GLU A 8 12.47 -5.96 -13.85
N GLN A 9 11.60 -6.76 -13.23
CA GLN A 9 11.16 -8.05 -13.75
C GLN A 9 9.93 -7.94 -14.67
N GLY A 10 9.55 -6.73 -15.09
CA GLY A 10 8.53 -6.48 -16.11
C GLY A 10 7.11 -6.26 -15.57
N ARG A 11 6.93 -6.02 -14.27
CA ARG A 11 5.61 -5.64 -13.72
C ARG A 11 5.34 -4.18 -14.06
N GLN A 12 4.11 -3.89 -14.46
CA GLN A 12 3.73 -2.54 -14.89
C GLN A 12 3.62 -1.56 -13.73
N PHE A 13 3.29 -2.05 -12.53
CA PHE A 13 3.12 -1.25 -11.33
C PHE A 13 3.26 -2.13 -10.07
N CYS A 14 3.52 -1.48 -8.94
CA CYS A 14 3.51 -2.07 -7.60
C CYS A 14 2.62 -1.19 -6.72
N PHE A 15 1.70 -1.80 -5.96
CA PHE A 15 0.83 -1.09 -5.01
C PHE A 15 0.93 -1.73 -3.62
N LEU A 16 0.54 -0.98 -2.60
CA LEU A 16 0.47 -1.43 -1.22
C LEU A 16 -0.79 -0.85 -0.56
N PHE A 17 -1.31 -1.55 0.43
CA PHE A 17 -2.28 -0.99 1.36
C PHE A 17 -1.54 -0.49 2.60
N THR A 18 -1.92 0.68 3.08
CA THR A 18 -1.35 1.31 4.28
C THR A 18 -2.49 1.84 5.16
N ASP A 19 -2.22 1.98 6.45
CA ASP A 19 -3.12 2.64 7.37
C ASP A 19 -3.13 4.15 7.08
N LEU A 20 -4.30 4.67 6.71
CA LEU A 20 -4.50 6.11 6.47
C LEU A 20 -4.20 6.94 7.73
N ALA A 21 -4.39 6.38 8.93
CA ALA A 21 -4.14 7.05 10.20
C ALA A 21 -2.65 7.09 10.59
N ASN A 22 -1.75 6.47 9.82
CA ASN A 22 -0.31 6.44 10.12
C ASN A 22 0.49 7.40 9.20
N PRO A 23 0.61 8.69 9.57
CA PRO A 23 1.26 9.70 8.72
C PRO A 23 2.76 9.43 8.50
N THR A 24 3.44 8.81 9.46
CA THR A 24 4.88 8.51 9.37
C THR A 24 5.16 7.52 8.25
N SER A 25 4.42 6.40 8.20
CA SER A 25 4.58 5.42 7.13
C SER A 25 4.16 6.00 5.78
N ASN A 26 3.06 6.75 5.74
CA ASN A 26 2.56 7.36 4.50
C ASN A 26 3.58 8.33 3.90
N HIS A 27 4.27 9.11 4.75
CA HIS A 27 5.35 9.98 4.30
C HIS A 27 6.52 9.19 3.68
N ILE A 28 6.97 8.11 4.33
CA ILE A 28 8.05 7.27 3.81
C ILE A 28 7.68 6.66 2.44
N TYR A 29 6.45 6.18 2.27
CA TYR A 29 6.03 5.62 0.99
C TYR A 29 6.04 6.67 -0.13
N GLN A 30 5.63 7.91 0.16
CA GLN A 30 5.73 9.03 -0.77
C GLN A 30 7.19 9.36 -1.12
N GLU A 31 8.10 9.39 -0.14
CA GLU A 31 9.54 9.60 -0.38
C GLU A 31 10.17 8.50 -1.25
N VAL A 32 9.68 7.26 -1.13
CA VAL A 32 10.12 6.12 -1.95
C VAL A 32 9.53 6.15 -3.37
N GLY A 33 8.52 7.00 -3.63
CA GLY A 33 7.92 7.21 -4.95
C GLY A 33 6.55 6.58 -5.16
N TYR A 34 5.85 6.18 -4.09
CA TYR A 34 4.44 5.79 -4.15
C TYR A 34 3.52 7.01 -4.12
N GLU A 35 2.34 6.88 -4.74
CA GLU A 35 1.29 7.90 -4.75
C GLU A 35 -0.02 7.38 -4.14
N ALA A 36 -0.83 8.28 -3.59
CA ALA A 36 -2.15 7.95 -3.08
C ALA A 36 -3.14 7.77 -4.25
N VAL A 37 -3.83 6.62 -4.29
CA VAL A 37 -4.76 6.28 -5.38
C VAL A 37 -6.22 6.31 -4.92
N CYS A 38 -6.54 5.57 -3.85
CA CYS A 38 -7.87 5.56 -3.25
C CYS A 38 -7.81 5.14 -1.77
N ASP A 39 -8.87 5.49 -1.04
CA ASP A 39 -9.10 4.99 0.31
C ASP A 39 -9.79 3.61 0.24
N VAL A 40 -9.42 2.72 1.15
CA VAL A 40 -9.95 1.35 1.21
C VAL A 40 -10.50 1.05 2.60
N ASP A 41 -11.76 0.64 2.65
CA ASP A 41 -12.39 0.12 3.86
C ASP A 41 -12.19 -1.40 3.96
N VAL A 42 -11.69 -1.86 5.12
CA VAL A 42 -11.52 -3.28 5.41
C VAL A 42 -12.60 -3.73 6.38
N TYR A 43 -13.47 -4.63 5.92
CA TYR A 43 -14.53 -5.22 6.74
C TYR A 43 -14.09 -6.58 7.27
N HIS A 44 -14.19 -6.76 8.59
CA HIS A 44 -14.03 -8.05 9.24
C HIS A 44 -15.41 -8.55 9.68
N PHE A 45 -15.78 -9.73 9.20
CA PHE A 45 -17.01 -10.40 9.65
C PHE A 45 -16.65 -11.34 10.79
N GLU A 46 -17.37 -11.23 11.90
CA GLU A 46 -17.27 -12.18 13.01
C GLU A 46 -18.28 -13.30 12.80
N ASP A 47 -17.89 -14.53 13.17
CA ASP A 47 -18.83 -15.64 13.20
C ASP A 47 -19.88 -15.39 14.30
N VAL A 48 -21.15 -15.37 13.90
CA VAL A 48 -22.27 -15.33 14.83
C VAL A 48 -22.44 -16.73 15.41
N LYS A 49 -22.19 -16.87 16.72
CA LYS A 49 -22.49 -18.09 17.46
C LYS A 49 -23.99 -18.33 17.61
#